data_AF-A0A534A7L7-F1
#
_entry.id   AF-A0A534A7L7-F1
#
_cell.length_a   1.000
_cell.length_b   1.000
_cell.length_c   1.000
_cell.angle_alpha   90.00
_cell.angle_beta   90.00
_cell.angle_gamma   90.00
#
_symmetry.space_group_name_H-M   'P 1'
#
loop_
_entity.id
_entity.type
_entity.pdbx_description
1 polymer ?
#
loop_
_entity_poly.entity_id
_entity_poly.type
_entity_poly.pdbx_seq_one_letter_code
_entity_poly.pdbx_strand_id
1 'polypeptide(L)'
;RERPASETIDRVLDWYGKRDEKAQTQPFFLWVHLFDPHEPHRPPGWARAISATPYDASIAYADRELGRLVEALRARGELDRTVFVFTADHGESLGEHNEKTHAIFVYRATTRVPLVVRYPQRFPSAKAYAGSVRNIDIAPTLLNLAHLPGATQTQGVDLTPMVRGDEPMRDLPQYSESKLAELGFGMAPLFALRRSGYTFVRAPKPELYDLKLDPNETHNLYGDPAYQAKADALDVELEKLLKDSAAHAISAQSTPMSKETMETLQSLGYLQGASDRAAAGGIDPKDGIAIYNRLEEARHSAQQRKWKKAEVELKNILAEMPRHFSARSVLALVEFKRGKFDEARTQYLELLAQDPTQFRLYGMLAEIALLQGNLDEAERYNNEALKIAPQFVEAIGQLGLIAMIRKDEAAAQRFYDQALKIDPSFPTLHRRLADVYYERGDYAGALKEYRDAYSRQPKDFRSLLQAGASARRTNESELAEQLLREAISKKPKSWIARYNMACLMAHEGKLDDAFQTLQEAIANGMLYANLLAKDEDWDGLRKDPRFTRLLAKVEKADKGGSPKEGDEEGDVPDAD
;
A
#
# COMPACT_ATOMS: atom_id res chain seq x y z
N ARG A 1 -2.34 3.53 -4.00
CA ARG A 1 -3.33 3.60 -5.11
C ARG A 1 -2.64 4.26 -6.29
N GLU A 2 -2.27 3.48 -7.28
CA GLU A 2 -1.68 3.97 -8.54
C GLU A 2 -2.79 4.56 -9.42
N ARG A 3 -2.53 5.69 -10.09
CA ARG A 3 -3.45 6.30 -11.07
C ARG A 3 -2.75 6.30 -12.44
N PRO A 4 -3.30 5.63 -13.46
CA PRO A 4 -2.71 5.63 -14.80
C PRO A 4 -2.57 7.04 -15.38
N ALA A 5 -1.62 7.23 -16.30
CA ALA A 5 -1.39 8.51 -16.98
C ALA A 5 -2.67 9.08 -17.61
N SER A 6 -3.48 8.25 -18.26
CA SER A 6 -4.74 8.65 -18.88
C SER A 6 -5.72 9.27 -17.88
N GLU A 7 -5.96 8.62 -16.74
CA GLU A 7 -6.84 9.14 -15.70
C GLU A 7 -6.30 10.42 -15.06
N THR A 8 -4.96 10.52 -14.93
CA THR A 8 -4.31 11.74 -14.44
C THR A 8 -4.56 12.90 -15.41
N ILE A 9 -4.31 12.67 -16.71
CA ILE A 9 -4.49 13.68 -17.75
C ILE A 9 -5.97 14.02 -17.95
N ASP A 10 -6.89 13.07 -17.87
CA ASP A 10 -8.33 13.32 -17.96
C ASP A 10 -8.79 14.30 -16.87
N ARG A 11 -8.32 14.12 -15.64
CA ARG A 11 -8.61 15.04 -14.53
C ARG A 11 -8.02 16.43 -14.76
N VAL A 12 -6.79 16.49 -15.28
CA VAL A 12 -6.15 17.76 -15.63
C VAL A 12 -6.94 18.48 -16.72
N LEU A 13 -7.35 17.76 -17.77
CA LEU A 13 -8.11 18.30 -18.89
C LEU A 13 -9.52 18.72 -18.48
N ASP A 14 -10.19 17.98 -17.59
CA ASP A 14 -11.49 18.36 -17.03
C ASP A 14 -11.38 19.66 -16.22
N TRP A 15 -10.38 19.75 -15.33
CA TRP A 15 -10.09 20.99 -14.59
C TRP A 15 -9.76 22.15 -15.52
N TYR A 16 -8.85 21.94 -16.48
CA TYR A 16 -8.44 22.96 -17.45
C TYR A 16 -9.62 23.39 -18.32
N GLY A 17 -10.48 22.44 -18.69
CA GLY A 17 -11.71 22.60 -19.45
C GLY A 17 -12.69 23.56 -18.79
N LYS A 18 -12.89 23.40 -17.47
CA LYS A 18 -13.83 24.15 -16.63
C LYS A 18 -13.38 25.56 -16.25
N ARG A 19 -12.18 25.99 -16.64
CA ARG A 19 -11.73 27.38 -16.42
C ARG A 19 -12.64 28.35 -17.19
N ASP A 20 -13.47 29.09 -16.46
CA ASP A 20 -14.35 30.13 -17.01
C ASP A 20 -13.56 31.33 -17.57
N GLU A 21 -14.23 32.27 -18.23
CA GLU A 21 -13.59 33.42 -18.87
C GLU A 21 -12.77 34.28 -17.88
N LYS A 22 -13.14 34.34 -16.59
CA LYS A 22 -12.35 35.04 -15.56
C LYS A 22 -11.10 34.23 -15.17
N ALA A 23 -11.24 32.93 -14.96
CA ALA A 23 -10.16 32.01 -14.65
C ALA A 23 -9.17 31.85 -15.82
N GLN A 24 -9.58 32.10 -17.06
CA GLN A 24 -8.72 32.13 -18.25
C GLN A 24 -7.72 33.30 -18.23
N THR A 25 -8.04 34.40 -17.54
CA THR A 25 -7.13 35.56 -17.42
C THR A 25 -6.14 35.47 -16.26
N GLN A 26 -6.33 34.53 -15.33
CA GLN A 26 -5.43 34.35 -14.20
C GLN A 26 -4.27 33.39 -14.51
N PRO A 27 -3.05 33.68 -14.03
CA PRO A 27 -1.95 32.72 -14.06
C PRO A 27 -2.32 31.43 -13.33
N PHE A 28 -1.83 30.30 -13.82
CA PHE A 28 -2.00 29.01 -13.15
C PHE A 28 -0.64 28.34 -12.94
N PHE A 29 -0.58 27.50 -11.91
CA PHE A 29 0.50 26.54 -11.70
C PHE A 29 -0.12 25.14 -11.71
N LEU A 30 0.46 24.24 -12.50
CA LEU A 30 -0.01 22.88 -12.64
C LEU A 30 1.16 21.92 -12.41
N TRP A 31 1.00 21.03 -11.43
CA TRP A 31 1.91 19.90 -11.22
C TRP A 31 1.22 18.61 -11.66
N VAL A 32 1.80 17.94 -12.66
CA VAL A 32 1.30 16.69 -13.22
C VAL A 32 2.33 15.61 -12.96
N HIS A 33 1.92 14.57 -12.22
CA HIS A 33 2.76 13.42 -11.92
C HIS A 33 2.24 12.19 -12.68
N LEU A 34 3.04 11.66 -13.60
CA LEU A 34 2.75 10.46 -14.37
C LEU A 34 3.62 9.33 -13.82
N PHE A 35 2.99 8.31 -13.24
CA PHE A 35 3.69 7.23 -12.52
C PHE A 35 4.05 6.03 -13.41
N ASP A 36 3.49 5.96 -14.62
CA ASP A 36 3.51 4.76 -15.47
C ASP A 36 4.91 4.25 -15.88
N PRO A 37 5.94 5.10 -16.06
CA PRO A 37 7.34 4.67 -16.20
C PRO A 37 7.97 4.15 -14.89
N HIS A 38 7.27 3.28 -14.16
CA HIS A 38 7.70 2.66 -12.91
C HIS A 38 7.35 1.18 -12.90
N GLU A 39 8.13 0.33 -12.22
CA GLU A 39 7.82 -1.09 -12.06
C GLU A 39 6.58 -1.30 -11.14
N PRO A 40 5.62 -2.22 -11.47
CA PRO A 40 5.54 -3.04 -12.65
C PRO A 40 5.01 -2.28 -13.87
N HIS A 41 5.74 -2.34 -14.98
CA HIS A 41 5.33 -1.69 -16.22
C HIS A 41 4.08 -2.38 -16.80
N ARG A 42 2.96 -1.65 -16.81
CA ARG A 42 1.67 -2.13 -17.36
C ARG A 42 1.13 -1.23 -18.48
N PRO A 43 1.93 -0.92 -19.52
CA PRO A 43 1.50 -0.04 -20.59
C PRO A 43 0.37 -0.68 -21.42
N PRO A 44 -0.46 0.12 -22.13
CA PRO A 44 -1.50 -0.39 -23.01
C PRO A 44 -0.91 -1.17 -24.21
N GLY A 45 -1.73 -2.03 -24.83
CA GLY A 45 -1.27 -2.95 -25.89
C GLY A 45 -0.62 -2.25 -27.10
N TRP A 46 -1.11 -1.07 -27.49
CA TRP A 46 -0.52 -0.32 -28.60
C TRP A 46 0.90 0.18 -28.29
N ALA A 47 1.17 0.58 -27.04
CA ALA A 47 2.49 1.06 -26.63
C ALA A 47 3.49 -0.10 -26.60
N ARG A 48 3.06 -1.28 -26.12
CA ARG A 48 3.86 -2.50 -26.21
C ARG A 48 4.19 -2.91 -27.64
N ALA A 49 3.31 -2.62 -28.59
CA ALA A 49 3.50 -3.00 -29.99
C ALA A 49 4.55 -2.14 -30.73
N ILE A 50 4.87 -0.94 -30.21
CA ILE A 50 5.78 0.01 -30.87
C ILE A 50 7.10 0.23 -30.11
N SER A 51 7.25 -0.39 -28.93
CA SER A 51 8.39 -0.17 -28.05
C SER A 51 9.18 -1.46 -27.82
N ALA A 52 10.50 -1.33 -27.65
CA ALA A 52 11.39 -2.47 -27.50
C ALA A 52 11.27 -3.16 -26.13
N THR A 53 11.05 -2.37 -25.08
CA THR A 53 10.92 -2.87 -23.70
C THR A 53 9.60 -2.42 -23.05
N PRO A 54 9.15 -3.07 -21.97
CA PRO A 54 8.03 -2.59 -21.18
C PRO A 54 8.24 -1.18 -20.61
N TYR A 55 9.48 -0.83 -20.24
CA TYR A 55 9.82 0.52 -19.76
C TYR A 55 9.67 1.56 -20.88
N ASP A 56 10.20 1.29 -22.08
CA ASP A 56 10.01 2.15 -23.25
C ASP A 56 8.53 2.29 -23.64
N ALA A 57 7.74 1.24 -23.47
CA ALA A 57 6.30 1.27 -23.70
C ALA A 57 5.57 2.14 -22.66
N SER A 58 5.98 2.09 -21.39
CA SER A 58 5.47 3.00 -20.36
C SER A 58 5.83 4.46 -20.64
N ILE A 59 7.06 4.74 -21.10
CA ILE A 59 7.47 6.10 -21.53
C ILE A 59 6.62 6.57 -22.72
N ALA A 60 6.47 5.75 -23.76
CA ALA A 60 5.66 6.09 -24.93
C ALA A 60 4.18 6.35 -24.56
N TYR A 61 3.66 5.63 -23.57
CA TYR A 61 2.33 5.88 -23.04
C TYR A 61 2.24 7.23 -22.32
N ALA A 62 3.17 7.51 -21.39
CA ALA A 62 3.22 8.78 -20.68
C ALA A 62 3.40 9.97 -21.64
N ASP A 63 4.25 9.84 -22.67
CA ASP A 63 4.46 10.85 -23.72
C ASP A 63 3.17 11.15 -24.49
N ARG A 64 2.44 10.13 -24.92
CA ARG A 64 1.15 10.31 -25.62
C ARG A 64 0.13 11.04 -24.75
N GLU A 65 0.00 10.66 -23.49
CA GLU A 65 -0.95 11.28 -22.58
C GLU A 65 -0.55 12.74 -22.28
N LEU A 66 0.74 13.02 -22.10
CA LEU A 66 1.24 14.39 -22.00
C LEU A 66 0.97 15.21 -23.28
N GLY A 67 1.08 14.58 -24.45
CA GLY A 67 0.72 15.15 -25.74
C GLY A 67 -0.70 15.69 -25.78
N ARG A 68 -1.68 15.01 -25.15
CA ARG A 68 -3.07 15.49 -25.06
C ARG A 68 -3.18 16.82 -24.30
N LEU A 69 -2.41 16.98 -23.23
CA LEU A 69 -2.35 18.25 -22.49
C LEU A 69 -1.71 19.35 -23.33
N VAL A 70 -0.63 19.04 -24.06
CA VAL A 70 0.02 19.98 -24.98
C VAL A 70 -0.94 20.43 -26.10
N GLU A 71 -1.71 19.50 -26.68
CA GLU A 71 -2.72 19.83 -27.70
C GLU A 71 -3.85 20.69 -27.13
N ALA A 72 -4.30 20.45 -25.90
CA ALA A 72 -5.33 21.27 -25.25
C ALA A 72 -4.85 22.72 -25.03
N LEU A 73 -3.61 22.91 -24.58
CA LEU A 73 -2.98 24.24 -24.46
C LEU A 73 -2.83 24.91 -25.83
N ARG A 74 -2.49 24.15 -26.87
CA ARG A 74 -2.35 24.65 -28.24
C ARG A 74 -3.69 25.09 -28.82
N ALA A 75 -4.74 24.29 -28.66
CA ALA A 75 -6.08 24.57 -29.17
C ALA A 75 -6.66 25.88 -28.60
N ARG A 76 -6.25 26.27 -27.39
CA ARG A 76 -6.63 27.55 -26.76
C ARG A 76 -5.65 28.69 -26.99
N GLY A 77 -4.57 28.48 -27.74
CA GLY A 77 -3.52 29.48 -27.96
C GLY A 77 -2.75 29.86 -26.68
N GLU A 78 -2.76 29.00 -25.66
CA GLU A 78 -2.09 29.22 -24.37
C GLU A 78 -0.69 28.57 -24.31
N LEU A 79 -0.37 27.66 -25.23
CA LEU A 79 0.90 26.92 -25.21
C LEU A 79 2.14 27.84 -25.26
N ASP A 80 2.14 28.91 -26.05
CA ASP A 80 3.29 29.82 -26.20
C ASP A 80 3.46 30.82 -25.05
N ARG A 81 2.43 30.95 -24.22
CA ARG A 81 2.40 31.78 -23.01
C ARG A 81 2.48 30.95 -21.72
N THR A 82 2.67 29.64 -21.84
CA THR A 82 2.86 28.71 -20.73
C THR A 82 4.33 28.28 -20.70
N VAL A 83 4.96 28.36 -19.53
CA VAL A 83 6.26 27.72 -19.30
C VAL A 83 6.01 26.25 -19.02
N PHE A 84 6.48 25.38 -19.91
CA PHE A 84 6.31 23.94 -19.78
C PHE A 84 7.64 23.31 -19.37
N VAL A 85 7.66 22.62 -18.24
CA VAL A 85 8.84 21.90 -17.72
C VAL A 85 8.51 20.42 -17.62
N PHE A 86 9.33 19.59 -18.26
CA PHE A 86 9.29 18.14 -18.13
C PHE A 86 10.60 17.67 -17.50
N THR A 87 10.49 16.91 -16.42
CA THR A 87 11.64 16.35 -15.69
C THR A 87 11.25 15.06 -14.98
N ALA A 88 12.25 14.37 -14.43
CA ALA A 88 12.07 13.30 -13.46
C ALA A 88 12.98 13.53 -12.25
N ASP A 89 12.70 12.86 -11.13
CA ASP A 89 13.58 12.80 -9.97
C ASP A 89 14.62 11.68 -10.08
N HIS A 90 14.26 10.57 -10.74
CA HIS A 90 15.16 9.50 -11.13
C HIS A 90 14.70 8.81 -12.44
N GLY A 91 15.58 7.97 -12.99
CA GLY A 91 15.30 6.99 -14.04
C GLY A 91 15.24 5.57 -13.49
N GLU A 92 15.43 4.60 -14.36
CA GLU A 92 15.41 3.17 -14.05
C GLU A 92 16.77 2.58 -14.43
N SER A 93 17.39 1.82 -13.52
CA SER A 93 18.72 1.24 -13.71
C SER A 93 18.72 0.03 -14.64
N LEU A 94 17.57 -0.61 -14.90
CA LEU A 94 17.40 -1.69 -15.89
C LEU A 94 18.45 -2.84 -15.85
N GLY A 95 19.08 -3.08 -14.69
CA GLY A 95 20.12 -4.08 -14.49
C GLY A 95 21.55 -3.53 -14.44
N GLU A 96 21.79 -2.27 -14.80
CA GLU A 96 23.07 -1.60 -14.57
C GLU A 96 23.48 -1.66 -13.09
N HIS A 97 24.76 -1.91 -12.82
CA HIS A 97 25.31 -2.14 -11.47
C HIS A 97 24.61 -3.26 -10.67
N ASN A 98 23.93 -4.18 -11.37
CA ASN A 98 23.05 -5.21 -10.80
C ASN A 98 21.81 -4.66 -10.08
N GLU A 99 21.45 -3.40 -10.23
CA GLU A 99 20.19 -2.87 -9.73
C GLU A 99 19.10 -3.06 -10.79
N LYS A 100 18.09 -3.88 -10.47
CA LYS A 100 17.01 -4.20 -11.42
C LYS A 100 16.14 -2.97 -11.76
N THR A 101 15.89 -2.14 -10.76
CA THR A 101 15.04 -0.96 -10.85
C THR A 101 15.79 0.30 -10.42
N HIS A 102 15.47 0.86 -9.26
CA HIS A 102 16.02 2.11 -8.75
C HIS A 102 15.92 2.11 -7.22
N ALA A 103 16.47 3.17 -6.62
CA ALA A 103 16.42 3.54 -5.20
C ALA A 103 17.57 3.02 -4.31
N ILE A 104 18.45 2.14 -4.77
CA ILE A 104 19.65 1.74 -4.03
C ILE A 104 20.85 2.59 -4.45
N PHE A 105 21.14 2.70 -5.74
CA PHE A 105 22.32 3.41 -6.21
C PHE A 105 22.07 4.84 -6.70
N VAL A 106 23.16 5.60 -6.79
CA VAL A 106 23.20 7.02 -7.17
C VAL A 106 23.99 7.25 -8.47
N TYR A 107 24.15 6.20 -9.28
CA TYR A 107 24.85 6.23 -10.57
C TYR A 107 24.03 7.00 -11.64
N ARG A 108 24.65 7.30 -12.77
CA ARG A 108 24.01 7.98 -13.92
C ARG A 108 22.89 7.17 -14.54
N ALA A 109 22.90 5.85 -14.38
CA ALA A 109 21.82 4.97 -14.81
C ALA A 109 20.45 5.46 -14.28
N THR A 110 20.40 5.92 -13.03
CA THR A 110 19.19 6.45 -12.39
C THR A 110 19.18 7.97 -12.24
N THR A 111 20.34 8.65 -12.18
CA THR A 111 20.39 10.09 -11.90
C THR A 111 20.47 10.98 -13.14
N ARG A 112 20.70 10.42 -14.33
CA ARG A 112 20.74 11.19 -15.59
C ARG A 112 19.35 11.29 -16.20
N VAL A 113 18.53 12.15 -15.61
CA VAL A 113 17.15 12.41 -16.02
C VAL A 113 17.05 13.56 -17.04
N PRO A 114 15.99 13.60 -17.87
CA PRO A 114 15.74 14.71 -18.77
C PRO A 114 15.33 15.96 -17.98
N LEU A 115 15.75 17.14 -18.44
CA LEU A 115 15.16 18.43 -18.06
C LEU A 115 14.84 19.20 -19.35
N VAL A 116 13.58 19.17 -19.77
CA VAL A 116 13.10 19.85 -20.98
C VAL A 116 12.28 21.05 -20.55
N VAL A 117 12.69 22.24 -21.00
CA VAL A 117 11.97 23.49 -20.74
C VAL A 117 11.55 24.11 -22.05
N ARG A 118 10.26 24.45 -22.17
CA ARG A 118 9.70 25.13 -23.33
C ARG A 118 9.04 26.43 -22.90
N TYR A 119 9.61 27.54 -23.38
CA TYR A 119 8.98 28.85 -23.31
C TYR A 119 9.53 29.75 -24.43
N PRO A 120 8.86 29.79 -25.61
CA PRO A 120 9.41 30.44 -26.81
C PRO A 120 9.74 31.93 -26.65
N GLN A 121 9.11 32.62 -25.70
CA GLN A 121 9.35 34.03 -25.43
C GLN A 121 10.73 34.32 -24.81
N ARG A 122 11.33 33.33 -24.14
CA ARG A 122 12.60 33.51 -23.40
C ARG A 122 13.68 32.49 -23.75
N PHE A 123 13.32 31.32 -24.25
CA PHE A 123 14.28 30.27 -24.60
C PHE A 123 14.41 30.08 -26.12
N PRO A 124 15.64 29.84 -26.62
CA PRO A 124 15.86 29.49 -28.02
C PRO A 124 15.21 28.14 -28.37
N SER A 125 14.67 28.05 -29.59
CA SER A 125 14.09 26.79 -30.09
C SER A 125 15.15 25.73 -30.32
N ALA A 126 14.84 24.48 -29.97
CA ALA A 126 15.63 23.28 -30.29
C ALA A 126 17.13 23.32 -29.91
N LYS A 127 17.49 24.03 -28.84
CA LYS A 127 18.87 24.11 -28.37
C LYS A 127 19.10 23.21 -27.15
N ALA A 128 20.01 22.25 -27.28
CA ALA A 128 20.53 21.51 -26.13
C ALA A 128 21.53 22.37 -25.35
N TYR A 129 21.35 22.49 -24.05
CA TYR A 129 22.33 23.11 -23.15
C TYR A 129 23.32 22.03 -22.69
N ALA A 130 24.61 22.23 -22.97
CA ALA A 130 25.65 21.24 -22.69
C ALA A 130 26.25 21.33 -21.27
N GLY A 131 25.95 22.42 -20.54
CA GLY A 131 26.42 22.59 -19.16
C GLY A 131 25.59 21.79 -18.16
N SER A 132 26.05 21.78 -16.90
CA SER A 132 25.38 21.07 -15.82
C SER A 132 24.08 21.79 -15.42
N VAL A 133 23.02 21.01 -15.22
CA VAL A 133 21.71 21.46 -14.69
C VAL A 133 21.24 20.51 -13.59
N ARG A 134 20.35 21.00 -12.72
CA ARG A 134 19.88 20.27 -11.54
C ARG A 134 18.38 20.51 -11.32
N ASN A 135 17.67 19.56 -10.72
CA ASN A 135 16.25 19.72 -10.39
C ASN A 135 15.99 20.92 -9.48
N ILE A 136 16.92 21.25 -8.56
CA ILE A 136 16.80 22.41 -7.68
C ILE A 136 16.83 23.76 -8.41
N ASP A 137 17.32 23.79 -9.66
CA ASP A 137 17.38 25.00 -10.48
C ASP A 137 16.01 25.34 -11.12
N ILE A 138 15.05 24.41 -11.09
CA ILE A 138 13.70 24.60 -11.67
C ILE A 138 12.94 25.70 -10.91
N ALA A 139 12.89 25.63 -9.59
CA ALA A 139 12.15 26.57 -8.76
C ALA A 139 12.58 28.04 -8.97
N PRO A 140 13.88 28.41 -8.81
CA PRO A 140 14.31 29.79 -9.04
C PRO A 140 14.12 30.25 -10.49
N THR A 141 14.32 29.35 -11.47
CA THR A 141 14.05 29.66 -12.88
C THR A 141 12.58 30.01 -13.11
N LEU A 142 11.65 29.20 -12.58
CA LEU A 142 10.20 29.46 -12.72
C LEU A 142 9.77 30.73 -11.98
N LEU A 143 10.28 30.97 -10.77
CA LEU A 143 9.99 32.19 -10.02
C LEU A 143 10.45 33.43 -10.77
N ASN A 144 11.64 33.42 -11.35
CA ASN A 144 12.14 34.54 -12.16
C ASN A 144 11.33 34.75 -13.44
N LEU A 145 11.00 33.68 -14.17
CA LEU A 145 10.16 33.77 -15.38
C LEU A 145 8.75 34.29 -15.09
N ALA A 146 8.21 33.98 -13.91
CA ALA A 146 6.91 34.46 -13.44
C ALA A 146 6.96 35.82 -12.72
N HIS A 147 8.15 36.42 -12.57
CA HIS A 147 8.36 37.66 -11.79
C HIS A 147 7.87 37.56 -10.33
N LEU A 148 8.04 36.39 -9.72
CA LEU A 148 7.68 36.11 -8.33
C LEU A 148 8.92 36.22 -7.41
N PRO A 149 8.74 36.64 -6.14
CA PRO A 149 9.82 36.67 -5.17
C PRO A 149 10.28 35.25 -4.77
N GLY A 150 11.44 35.16 -4.11
CA GLY A 150 11.92 33.91 -3.51
C GLY A 150 12.94 33.13 -4.35
N ALA A 151 13.21 33.52 -5.61
CA ALA A 151 14.21 32.85 -6.45
C ALA A 151 15.60 32.80 -5.78
N THR A 152 16.00 33.87 -5.09
CA THR A 152 17.29 33.96 -4.37
C THR A 152 17.30 33.29 -3.00
N GLN A 153 16.16 32.74 -2.55
CA GLN A 153 16.03 32.03 -1.28
C GLN A 153 16.22 30.51 -1.42
N THR A 154 16.48 30.03 -2.63
CA THR A 154 16.73 28.60 -2.93
C THR A 154 18.22 28.35 -3.15
N GLN A 155 18.66 27.09 -3.03
CA GLN A 155 20.03 26.67 -3.39
C GLN A 155 20.24 26.54 -4.91
N GLY A 156 19.15 26.56 -5.67
CA GLY A 156 19.19 26.51 -7.12
C GLY A 156 19.64 27.84 -7.72
N VAL A 157 19.92 27.82 -9.02
CA VAL A 157 20.22 29.02 -9.81
C VAL A 157 19.21 29.18 -10.94
N ASP A 158 18.94 30.41 -11.34
CA ASP A 158 18.14 30.67 -12.55
C ASP A 158 18.92 30.26 -13.80
N LEU A 159 18.36 29.33 -14.57
CA LEU A 159 18.96 28.82 -15.79
C LEU A 159 18.82 29.78 -16.98
N THR A 160 17.95 30.79 -16.88
CA THR A 160 17.56 31.67 -18.00
C THR A 160 18.75 32.35 -18.69
N PRO A 161 19.67 33.01 -17.97
CA PRO A 161 20.82 33.70 -18.59
C PRO A 161 21.78 32.73 -19.30
N MET A 162 22.03 31.56 -18.69
CA MET A 162 22.93 30.54 -19.23
C MET A 162 22.38 29.89 -20.50
N VAL A 163 21.08 29.55 -20.52
CA VAL A 163 20.45 28.90 -21.69
C VAL A 163 20.38 29.86 -22.87
N ARG A 164 20.09 31.15 -22.61
CA ARG A 164 20.09 32.21 -23.63
C ARG A 164 21.49 32.52 -24.17
N GLY A 165 22.55 32.16 -23.43
CA GLY A 165 23.93 32.52 -23.76
C GLY A 165 24.29 33.95 -23.38
N ASP A 166 23.48 34.59 -22.52
CA ASP A 166 23.81 35.88 -21.91
C ASP A 166 24.95 35.71 -20.89
N GLU A 167 25.10 34.51 -20.34
CA GLU A 167 26.17 34.12 -19.42
C GLU A 167 26.90 32.84 -19.88
N PRO A 168 28.18 32.66 -19.51
CA PRO A 168 28.91 31.44 -19.82
C PRO A 168 28.28 30.21 -19.15
N MET A 169 28.46 29.05 -19.77
CA MET A 169 28.05 27.78 -19.19
C MET A 169 28.76 27.56 -17.85
N ARG A 170 28.00 27.09 -16.86
CA ARG A 170 28.52 26.80 -15.52
C ARG A 170 28.61 25.30 -15.29
N ASP A 171 29.68 24.88 -14.62
CA ASP A 171 29.85 23.54 -14.05
C ASP A 171 29.29 23.52 -12.63
N LEU A 172 27.97 23.40 -12.54
CA LEU A 172 27.22 23.36 -11.28
C LEU A 172 27.41 22.01 -10.59
N PRO A 173 27.64 21.98 -9.26
CA PRO A 173 27.75 20.73 -8.50
C PRO A 173 26.40 20.01 -8.44
N GLN A 174 26.37 18.77 -8.94
CA GLN A 174 25.17 17.94 -8.99
C GLN A 174 25.21 16.92 -7.87
N TYR A 175 24.37 17.13 -6.85
CA TYR A 175 24.24 16.24 -5.70
C TYR A 175 23.19 15.16 -5.94
N SER A 176 23.43 13.96 -5.43
CA SER A 176 22.46 12.86 -5.39
C SER A 176 22.63 12.05 -4.12
N GLU A 177 21.54 11.50 -3.59
CA GLU A 177 21.58 10.65 -2.39
C GLU A 177 20.63 9.46 -2.52
N SER A 178 20.98 8.35 -1.87
CA SER A 178 20.06 7.27 -1.56
C SER A 178 20.14 6.93 -0.08
N LYS A 179 19.00 6.97 0.60
CA LYS A 179 18.83 6.56 2.00
C LYS A 179 17.94 5.34 2.16
N LEU A 180 17.34 4.83 1.07
CA LEU A 180 16.43 3.68 1.16
C LEU A 180 17.17 2.43 1.66
N ALA A 181 18.39 2.22 1.19
CA ALA A 181 19.23 1.10 1.59
C ALA A 181 19.49 1.10 3.12
N GLU A 182 19.66 2.28 3.71
CA GLU A 182 19.78 2.47 5.17
C GLU A 182 18.45 2.27 5.90
N LEU A 183 17.39 2.90 5.42
CA LEU A 183 16.09 2.90 6.09
C LEU A 183 15.37 1.54 6.05
N GLY A 184 15.59 0.74 5.00
CA GLY A 184 14.88 -0.51 4.75
C GLY A 184 15.71 -1.80 4.88
N PHE A 185 17.05 -1.71 4.81
CA PHE A 185 17.90 -2.89 4.61
C PHE A 185 19.22 -2.88 5.41
N GLY A 186 19.45 -1.89 6.27
CA GLY A 186 20.62 -1.83 7.15
C GLY A 186 21.95 -1.65 6.41
N MET A 187 21.88 -1.20 5.16
CA MET A 187 23.05 -0.84 4.35
C MET A 187 23.44 0.61 4.62
N ALA A 188 24.63 1.02 4.24
CA ALA A 188 25.02 2.42 4.35
C ALA A 188 24.26 3.30 3.34
N PRO A 189 23.91 4.55 3.70
CA PRO A 189 23.40 5.51 2.72
C PRO A 189 24.50 5.90 1.72
N LEU A 190 24.10 6.29 0.52
CA LEU A 190 25.00 6.77 -0.53
C LEU A 190 24.81 8.25 -0.76
N PHE A 191 25.93 8.95 -0.91
CA PHE A 191 25.96 10.35 -1.29
C PHE A 191 26.91 10.52 -2.47
N ALA A 192 26.46 11.20 -3.52
CA ALA A 192 27.27 11.45 -4.70
C ALA A 192 27.36 12.94 -5.01
N LEU A 193 28.54 13.34 -5.47
CA LEU A 193 28.78 14.64 -6.08
C LEU A 193 29.36 14.44 -7.48
N ARG A 194 28.69 15.04 -8.47
CA ARG A 194 29.18 15.11 -9.84
C ARG A 194 29.57 16.53 -10.20
N ARG A 195 30.82 16.68 -10.64
CA ARG A 195 31.40 17.96 -11.04
C ARG A 195 32.62 17.77 -11.93
N SER A 196 32.82 18.67 -12.89
CA SER A 196 34.02 18.71 -13.74
C SER A 196 34.32 17.39 -14.48
N GLY A 197 33.26 16.67 -14.87
CA GLY A 197 33.39 15.39 -15.57
C GLY A 197 33.70 14.19 -14.67
N TYR A 198 33.67 14.34 -13.35
CA TYR A 198 33.86 13.25 -12.39
C TYR A 198 32.61 13.02 -11.56
N THR A 199 32.36 11.77 -11.19
CA THR A 199 31.42 11.40 -10.11
C THR A 199 32.25 10.88 -8.94
N PHE A 200 32.08 11.49 -7.76
CA PHE A 200 32.54 10.93 -6.49
C PHE A 200 31.35 10.37 -5.72
N VAL A 201 31.48 9.15 -5.19
CA VAL A 201 30.47 8.49 -4.36
C VAL A 201 31.06 8.20 -2.98
N ARG A 202 30.48 8.83 -1.97
CA ARG A 202 30.74 8.51 -0.56
C ARG A 202 29.89 7.31 -0.17
N ALA A 203 30.59 6.22 0.12
CA ALA A 203 30.07 4.92 0.55
C ALA A 203 31.10 4.27 1.48
N PRO A 204 30.78 3.17 2.19
CA PRO A 204 31.77 2.42 2.97
C PRO A 204 33.01 2.02 2.16
N LYS A 205 32.83 1.69 0.88
CA LYS A 205 33.87 1.57 -0.14
C LYS A 205 33.71 2.75 -1.12
N PRO A 206 34.45 3.86 -0.92
CA PRO A 206 34.30 5.07 -1.75
C PRO A 206 34.65 4.83 -3.20
N GLU A 207 34.07 5.64 -4.08
CA GLU A 207 34.22 5.49 -5.52
C GLU A 207 34.47 6.82 -6.23
N LEU A 208 35.30 6.78 -7.26
CA LEU A 208 35.56 7.91 -8.16
C LEU A 208 35.53 7.42 -9.60
N TYR A 209 34.81 8.12 -10.46
CA TYR A 209 34.71 7.79 -11.88
C TYR A 209 35.03 9.01 -12.75
N ASP A 210 35.81 8.81 -13.81
CA ASP A 210 36.00 9.79 -14.88
C ASP A 210 34.94 9.55 -15.96
N LEU A 211 33.93 10.41 -16.04
CA LEU A 211 32.78 10.23 -16.93
C LEU A 211 33.09 10.39 -18.41
N LYS A 212 34.28 10.89 -18.75
CA LYS A 212 34.74 10.97 -20.14
C LYS A 212 35.28 9.62 -20.60
N LEU A 213 35.97 8.90 -19.73
CA LEU A 213 36.55 7.60 -20.03
C LEU A 213 35.61 6.44 -19.69
N ASP A 214 34.79 6.62 -18.65
CA ASP A 214 33.88 5.63 -18.09
C ASP A 214 32.50 6.27 -17.85
N PRO A 215 31.72 6.52 -18.92
CA PRO A 215 30.41 7.15 -18.80
C PRO A 215 29.37 6.31 -18.04
N ASN A 216 29.65 5.01 -17.87
CA ASN A 216 28.80 4.02 -17.21
C ASN A 216 29.27 3.72 -15.76
N GLU A 217 30.29 4.41 -15.25
CA GLU A 217 30.73 4.32 -13.85
C GLU A 217 31.09 2.88 -13.41
N THR A 218 31.75 2.12 -14.30
CA THR A 218 32.12 0.71 -14.07
C THR A 218 33.54 0.49 -13.55
N HIS A 219 34.40 1.51 -13.61
CA HIS A 219 35.81 1.42 -13.24
C HIS A 219 36.17 2.43 -12.15
N ASN A 220 36.22 1.96 -10.90
CA ASN A 220 36.51 2.79 -9.74
C ASN A 220 38.00 3.21 -9.71
N LEU A 221 38.25 4.53 -9.75
CA LEU A 221 39.57 5.17 -9.67
C LEU A 221 39.97 5.59 -8.25
N TYR A 222 39.08 5.44 -7.26
CA TYR A 222 39.38 5.80 -5.87
C TYR A 222 40.53 4.93 -5.33
N GLY A 223 41.50 5.56 -4.67
CA GLY A 223 42.72 4.89 -4.20
C GLY A 223 43.86 4.84 -5.23
N ASP A 224 43.62 5.20 -6.50
CA ASP A 224 44.71 5.42 -7.45
C ASP A 224 45.45 6.74 -7.08
N PRO A 225 46.78 6.71 -6.83
CA PRO A 225 47.55 7.89 -6.50
C PRO A 225 47.41 9.05 -7.50
N ALA A 226 47.16 8.76 -8.78
CA ALA A 226 46.96 9.78 -9.81
C ALA A 226 45.63 10.55 -9.66
N TYR A 227 44.63 9.95 -9.02
CA TYR A 227 43.27 10.49 -8.90
C TYR A 227 42.87 10.83 -7.47
N GLN A 228 43.63 10.41 -6.46
CA GLN A 228 43.26 10.60 -5.05
C GLN A 228 43.02 12.07 -4.69
N ALA A 229 43.89 12.99 -5.14
CA ALA A 229 43.71 14.42 -4.88
C ALA A 229 42.40 14.98 -5.46
N LYS A 230 41.92 14.41 -6.57
CA LYS A 230 40.60 14.76 -7.14
C LYS A 230 39.47 14.21 -6.28
N ALA A 231 39.58 12.96 -5.81
CA ALA A 231 38.60 12.36 -4.91
C ALA A 231 38.46 13.18 -3.63
N ASP A 232 39.57 13.51 -2.97
CA ASP A 232 39.58 14.27 -1.72
C ASP A 232 38.96 15.66 -1.90
N ALA A 233 39.26 16.33 -3.01
CA ALA A 233 38.68 17.65 -3.32
C ALA A 233 37.15 17.59 -3.50
N LEU A 234 36.65 16.57 -4.18
CA LEU A 234 35.21 16.35 -4.36
C LEU A 234 34.52 15.95 -3.05
N ASP A 235 35.19 15.17 -2.20
CA ASP A 235 34.67 14.77 -0.90
C ASP A 235 34.50 15.97 0.05
N VAL A 236 35.49 16.88 0.06
CA VAL A 236 35.42 18.16 0.81
C VAL A 236 34.27 19.04 0.29
N GLU A 237 34.09 19.12 -1.03
CA GLU A 237 33.00 19.88 -1.61
C GLU A 237 31.63 19.27 -1.27
N LEU A 238 31.52 17.94 -1.32
CA LEU A 238 30.31 17.21 -0.89
C LEU A 238 30.00 17.51 0.58
N GLU A 239 30.99 17.47 1.47
CA GLU A 239 30.80 17.79 2.88
C GLU A 239 30.27 19.22 3.08
N LYS A 240 30.81 20.19 2.33
CA LYS A 240 30.32 21.56 2.36
C LYS A 240 28.86 21.66 1.90
N LEU A 241 28.50 20.99 0.80
CA LEU A 241 27.13 20.98 0.30
C LEU A 241 26.14 20.37 1.29
N LEU A 242 26.52 19.29 1.96
CA LEU A 242 25.69 18.65 3.00
C LEU A 242 25.46 19.60 4.18
N LYS A 243 26.50 20.31 4.63
CA LYS A 243 26.39 21.32 5.71
C LYS A 243 25.52 22.51 5.30
N ASP A 244 25.73 23.04 4.09
CA ASP A 244 24.96 24.16 3.56
C ASP A 244 23.47 23.79 3.40
N SER A 245 23.18 22.56 2.97
CA SER A 245 21.81 22.02 2.86
C SER A 245 21.12 21.94 4.22
N ALA A 246 21.80 21.43 5.25
CA ALA A 246 21.25 21.40 6.60
C ALA A 246 20.94 22.81 7.16
N ALA A 247 21.76 23.81 6.81
CA ALA A 247 21.56 25.19 7.26
C ALA A 247 20.41 25.92 6.55
N HIS A 248 20.11 25.55 5.30
CA HIS A 248 19.06 26.18 4.47
C HIS A 248 17.81 25.31 4.33
N ALA A 249 17.73 24.21 5.07
CA ALA A 249 16.55 23.37 5.10
C ALA A 249 15.37 24.21 5.60
N ILE A 250 14.48 24.61 4.68
CA ILE A 250 13.14 25.05 5.04
C ILE A 250 12.56 23.84 5.74
N SER A 251 12.42 23.92 7.07
CA SER A 251 11.81 22.86 7.86
C SER A 251 10.42 22.65 7.27
N ALA A 252 10.29 21.62 6.42
CA ALA A 252 8.99 21.13 6.08
C ALA A 252 8.30 20.89 7.41
N GLN A 253 7.05 21.34 7.56
CA GLN A 253 6.19 20.76 8.57
C GLN A 253 6.08 19.27 8.21
N SER A 254 7.08 18.50 8.63
CA SER A 254 7.01 17.07 8.76
C SER A 254 5.82 16.89 9.68
N THR A 255 4.68 16.51 9.13
CA THR A 255 3.71 15.76 9.92
C THR A 255 4.48 14.50 10.27
N PRO A 256 5.01 14.36 11.49
CA PRO A 256 5.82 13.20 11.80
C PRO A 256 4.90 12.01 11.60
N MET A 257 5.32 11.04 10.80
CA MET A 257 4.57 9.79 10.69
C MET A 257 4.37 9.28 12.11
N SER A 258 3.13 8.92 12.46
CA SER A 258 2.85 8.45 13.82
C SER A 258 3.78 7.27 14.11
N LYS A 259 4.20 7.15 15.38
CA LYS A 259 4.99 5.99 15.85
C LYS A 259 4.36 4.68 15.38
N GLU A 260 3.04 4.62 15.44
CA GLU A 260 2.22 3.53 14.93
C GLU A 260 2.40 3.26 13.43
N THR A 261 2.41 4.28 12.57
CA THR A 261 2.60 4.11 11.12
C THR A 261 4.00 3.59 10.81
N MET A 262 5.02 4.11 11.49
CA MET A 262 6.39 3.62 11.35
C MET A 262 6.49 2.14 11.75
N GLU A 263 5.86 1.76 12.86
CA GLU A 263 5.83 0.36 13.29
C GLU A 263 5.00 -0.54 12.36
N THR A 264 3.93 -0.03 11.74
CA THR A 264 3.22 -0.77 10.67
C THR A 264 4.17 -1.11 9.53
N LEU A 265 4.91 -0.12 9.05
CA LEU A 265 5.89 -0.33 7.99
C LEU A 265 7.00 -1.28 8.43
N GLN A 266 7.45 -1.23 9.68
CA GLN A 266 8.41 -2.19 10.22
C GLN A 266 7.84 -3.61 10.28
N SER A 267 6.62 -3.81 10.79
CA SER A 267 5.99 -5.14 10.85
C SER A 267 5.76 -5.77 9.46
N LEU A 268 5.56 -4.94 8.44
CA LEU A 268 5.44 -5.36 7.04
C LEU A 268 6.81 -5.51 6.36
N GLY A 269 7.89 -5.22 7.09
CA GLY A 269 9.28 -5.29 6.64
C GLY A 269 9.69 -4.16 5.69
N TYR A 270 8.93 -3.08 5.57
CA TYR A 270 9.27 -1.90 4.75
C TYR A 270 10.29 -0.96 5.41
N LEU A 271 10.44 -1.02 6.74
CA LEU A 271 11.40 -0.23 7.51
C LEU A 271 12.13 -1.11 8.52
N GLN A 272 13.37 -0.75 8.85
CA GLN A 272 14.13 -1.41 9.91
C GLN A 272 14.04 -0.65 11.25
N GLY A 273 14.24 -1.35 12.37
CA GLY A 273 14.27 -0.80 13.74
C GLY A 273 15.30 0.32 13.93
N ALA A 274 15.11 1.20 14.91
CA ALA A 274 16.06 2.28 15.21
C ALA A 274 17.40 1.77 15.77
N SER A 275 17.39 0.63 16.46
CA SER A 275 18.60 -0.01 17.01
C SER A 275 19.59 -0.48 15.94
N ASP A 276 19.10 -0.78 14.74
CA ASP A 276 19.92 -1.29 13.63
C ASP A 276 20.42 -0.16 12.71
N ARG A 277 19.80 1.04 12.78
CA ARG A 277 20.10 2.20 11.93
C ARG A 277 21.35 2.98 12.34
N ALA A 278 21.89 2.73 13.53
CA ALA A 278 22.79 3.67 14.22
C ALA A 278 24.27 3.67 13.77
N ALA A 279 24.61 3.15 12.59
CA ALA A 279 25.99 3.25 12.11
C ALA A 279 26.05 3.56 10.61
N ALA A 280 26.73 4.65 10.27
CA ALA A 280 27.39 4.87 8.98
C ALA A 280 28.49 3.82 8.67
N GLY A 281 28.36 2.60 9.22
CA GLY A 281 29.14 1.40 9.01
C GLY A 281 28.26 0.20 8.62
N GLY A 282 27.08 0.46 8.05
CA GLY A 282 26.26 -0.57 7.40
C GLY A 282 26.98 -1.21 6.21
N ILE A 283 26.44 -2.32 5.72
CA ILE A 283 26.97 -3.03 4.55
C ILE A 283 27.02 -2.06 3.36
N ASP A 284 28.11 -2.07 2.60
CA ASP A 284 28.16 -1.28 1.36
C ASP A 284 27.05 -1.76 0.43
N PRO A 285 26.17 -0.89 -0.10
CA PRO A 285 25.10 -1.31 -0.99
C PRO A 285 25.55 -2.17 -2.18
N LYS A 286 26.81 -2.02 -2.62
CA LYS A 286 27.42 -2.88 -3.66
C LYS A 286 27.53 -4.35 -3.25
N ASP A 287 27.77 -4.61 -1.97
CA ASP A 287 27.81 -5.96 -1.40
C ASP A 287 26.39 -6.47 -1.07
N GLY A 288 25.43 -5.57 -0.85
CA GLY A 288 24.06 -5.89 -0.46
C GLY A 288 23.05 -6.05 -1.62
N ILE A 289 23.34 -5.52 -2.81
CA ILE A 289 22.37 -5.43 -3.92
C ILE A 289 21.81 -6.79 -4.35
N ALA A 290 22.62 -7.84 -4.33
CA ALA A 290 22.18 -9.18 -4.67
C ALA A 290 21.07 -9.68 -3.73
N ILE A 291 21.20 -9.40 -2.43
CA ILE A 291 20.23 -9.78 -1.40
C ILE A 291 18.98 -8.90 -1.50
N TYR A 292 19.15 -7.59 -1.75
CA TYR A 292 18.04 -6.68 -2.02
C TYR A 292 17.17 -7.19 -3.18
N ASN A 293 17.78 -7.51 -4.33
CA ASN A 293 17.06 -8.01 -5.50
C ASN A 293 16.28 -9.31 -5.25
N ARG A 294 16.85 -10.21 -4.43
CA ARG A 294 16.21 -11.48 -4.06
C ARG A 294 15.05 -11.25 -3.10
N LEU A 295 15.20 -10.34 -2.14
CA LEU A 295 14.15 -9.96 -1.20
C LEU A 295 12.97 -9.30 -1.92
N GLU A 296 13.23 -8.38 -2.86
CA GLU A 296 12.17 -7.77 -3.67
C GLU A 296 11.46 -8.80 -4.55
N GLU A 297 12.18 -9.75 -5.14
CA GLU A 297 11.56 -10.86 -5.87
C GLU A 297 10.69 -11.75 -4.97
N ALA A 298 11.11 -11.99 -3.73
CA ALA A 298 10.33 -12.73 -2.76
C ALA A 298 9.06 -11.97 -2.34
N ARG A 299 9.15 -10.64 -2.11
CA ARG A 299 7.99 -9.78 -1.84
C ARG A 299 7.00 -9.78 -3.00
N HIS A 300 7.50 -9.60 -4.22
CA HIS A 300 6.69 -9.63 -5.42
C HIS A 300 5.98 -10.98 -5.58
N SER A 301 6.68 -12.08 -5.30
CA SER A 301 6.10 -13.42 -5.27
C SER A 301 5.00 -13.55 -4.20
N ALA A 302 5.21 -12.99 -3.00
CA ALA A 302 4.20 -12.98 -1.94
C ALA A 302 2.97 -12.15 -2.31
N GLN A 303 3.15 -10.96 -2.91
CA GLN A 303 2.05 -10.12 -3.40
C GLN A 303 1.19 -10.83 -4.46
N GLN A 304 1.82 -11.64 -5.31
CA GLN A 304 1.13 -12.49 -6.29
C GLN A 304 0.55 -13.78 -5.70
N ARG A 305 0.55 -13.93 -4.37
CA ARG A 305 0.13 -15.15 -3.66
C ARG A 305 0.91 -16.40 -4.06
N LYS A 306 2.11 -16.26 -4.63
CA LYS A 306 3.05 -17.35 -4.94
C LYS A 306 3.85 -17.72 -3.69
N TRP A 307 3.13 -18.09 -2.63
CA TRP A 307 3.66 -18.24 -1.27
C TRP A 307 4.84 -19.21 -1.18
N LYS A 308 4.81 -20.31 -1.93
CA LYS A 308 5.89 -21.31 -1.93
C LYS A 308 7.20 -20.79 -2.51
N LYS A 309 7.13 -20.01 -3.59
CA LYS A 309 8.32 -19.39 -4.19
C LYS A 309 8.92 -18.38 -3.22
N ALA A 310 8.08 -17.51 -2.64
CA ALA A 310 8.52 -16.52 -1.65
C ALA A 310 9.17 -17.19 -0.43
N GLU A 311 8.54 -18.20 0.17
CA GLU A 311 9.06 -18.88 1.36
C GLU A 311 10.46 -19.48 1.15
N VAL A 312 10.69 -20.15 0.01
CA VAL A 312 11.99 -20.75 -0.32
C VAL A 312 13.07 -19.67 -0.41
N GLU A 313 12.79 -18.58 -1.12
CA GLU A 313 13.76 -17.51 -1.32
C GLU A 313 14.11 -16.80 -0.01
N LEU A 314 13.10 -16.51 0.83
CA LEU A 314 13.29 -15.87 2.13
C LEU A 314 14.11 -16.76 3.08
N LYS A 315 13.89 -18.08 3.07
CA LYS A 315 14.69 -19.03 3.85
C LYS A 315 16.15 -19.07 3.38
N ASN A 316 16.40 -18.98 2.07
CA ASN A 316 17.76 -18.88 1.54
C ASN A 316 18.45 -17.58 2.00
N ILE A 317 17.75 -16.44 1.92
CA ILE A 317 18.26 -15.15 2.41
C ILE A 317 18.60 -15.24 3.90
N LEU A 318 17.74 -15.84 4.73
CA LEU A 318 17.99 -15.98 6.17
C LEU A 318 19.06 -17.01 6.51
N ALA A 319 19.36 -17.97 5.63
CA ALA A 319 20.51 -18.84 5.80
C ALA A 319 21.84 -18.09 5.62
N GLU A 320 21.86 -17.08 4.74
CA GLU A 320 23.02 -16.21 4.51
C GLU A 320 23.10 -15.08 5.53
N MET A 321 21.95 -14.49 5.89
CA MET A 321 21.83 -13.38 6.84
C MET A 321 20.75 -13.67 7.91
N PRO A 322 21.08 -14.45 8.96
CA PRO A 322 20.10 -14.88 9.97
C PRO A 322 19.41 -13.73 10.72
N ARG A 323 20.03 -12.55 10.79
CA ARG A 323 19.47 -11.36 11.46
C ARG A 323 18.81 -10.37 10.49
N HIS A 324 18.54 -10.76 9.24
CA HIS A 324 17.88 -9.86 8.28
C HIS A 324 16.41 -9.65 8.64
N PHE A 325 16.12 -8.50 9.25
CA PHE A 325 14.79 -8.14 9.74
C PHE A 325 13.70 -8.22 8.67
N SER A 326 13.91 -7.56 7.53
CA SER A 326 12.92 -7.45 6.45
C SER A 326 12.59 -8.82 5.82
N ALA A 327 13.59 -9.66 5.55
CA ALA A 327 13.37 -11.02 5.04
C ALA A 327 12.59 -11.89 6.04
N ARG A 328 12.91 -11.80 7.34
CA ARG A 328 12.21 -12.56 8.38
C ARG A 328 10.77 -12.10 8.58
N SER A 329 10.51 -10.80 8.53
CA SER A 329 9.15 -10.23 8.62
C SER A 329 8.27 -10.72 7.46
N VAL A 330 8.79 -10.70 6.23
CA VAL A 330 8.06 -11.22 5.06
C VAL A 330 7.88 -12.74 5.19
N LEU A 331 8.87 -13.48 5.69
CA LEU A 331 8.73 -14.94 5.89
C LEU A 331 7.62 -15.25 6.90
N ALA A 332 7.58 -14.55 8.03
CA ALA A 332 6.55 -14.71 9.05
C ALA A 332 5.14 -14.50 8.47
N LEU A 333 4.97 -13.45 7.65
CA LEU A 333 3.71 -13.19 6.96
C LEU A 333 3.37 -14.28 5.95
N VAL A 334 4.33 -14.74 5.15
CA VAL A 334 4.12 -15.80 4.15
C VAL A 334 3.74 -17.12 4.81
N GLU A 335 4.41 -17.50 5.90
CA GLU A 335 4.09 -18.70 6.68
C GLU A 335 2.70 -18.59 7.32
N PHE A 336 2.37 -17.43 7.89
CA PHE A 336 1.03 -17.15 8.42
C PHE A 336 -0.06 -17.30 7.34
N LYS A 337 0.11 -16.69 6.16
CA LYS A 337 -0.86 -16.80 5.04
C LYS A 337 -1.01 -18.22 4.49
N ARG A 338 -0.06 -19.11 4.79
CA ARG A 338 -0.11 -20.52 4.42
C ARG A 338 -0.69 -21.42 5.50
N GLY A 339 -1.10 -20.87 6.65
CA GLY A 339 -1.54 -21.65 7.81
C GLY A 339 -0.41 -22.37 8.55
N LYS A 340 0.84 -22.01 8.29
CA LYS A 340 2.03 -22.54 8.98
C LYS A 340 2.27 -21.74 10.26
N PHE A 341 1.35 -21.89 11.21
CA PHE A 341 1.26 -21.01 12.38
C PHE A 341 2.44 -21.17 13.35
N ASP A 342 2.96 -22.38 13.53
CA ASP A 342 4.09 -22.64 14.43
C ASP A 342 5.41 -22.08 13.86
N GLU A 343 5.61 -22.18 12.54
CA GLU A 343 6.76 -21.58 11.87
C GLU A 343 6.67 -20.06 11.90
N ALA A 344 5.51 -19.47 11.56
CA ALA A 344 5.29 -18.03 11.62
C ALA A 344 5.50 -17.48 13.04
N ARG A 345 5.01 -18.19 14.06
CA ARG A 345 5.23 -17.87 15.47
C ARG A 345 6.72 -17.82 15.80
N THR A 346 7.49 -18.80 15.33
CA THR A 346 8.95 -18.83 15.52
C THR A 346 9.60 -17.58 14.91
N GLN A 347 9.22 -17.20 13.70
CA GLN A 347 9.75 -16.00 13.04
C GLN A 347 9.42 -14.71 13.82
N TYR A 348 8.18 -14.56 14.29
CA TYR A 348 7.79 -13.38 15.08
C TYR A 348 8.50 -13.30 16.43
N LEU A 349 8.73 -14.44 17.10
CA LEU A 349 9.51 -14.48 18.34
C LEU A 349 10.98 -14.09 18.11
N GLU A 350 11.58 -14.52 16.99
CA GLU A 350 12.95 -14.12 16.63
C GLU A 350 13.06 -12.62 16.29
N LEU A 351 12.01 -12.01 15.75
CA LEU A 351 11.94 -10.55 15.53
C LEU A 351 11.81 -9.80 16.86
N LEU A 352 10.95 -10.27 17.77
CA LEU A 352 10.81 -9.69 19.12
C LEU A 352 12.07 -9.85 19.98
N ALA A 353 12.85 -10.91 19.76
CA ALA A 353 14.14 -11.08 20.43
C ALA A 353 15.16 -10.00 20.02
N GLN A 354 15.01 -9.41 18.83
CA GLN A 354 15.85 -8.30 18.35
C GLN A 354 15.34 -6.96 18.85
N ASP A 355 14.02 -6.74 18.77
CA ASP A 355 13.38 -5.53 19.30
C ASP A 355 12.04 -5.89 19.98
N PRO A 356 12.01 -5.97 21.32
CA PRO A 356 10.83 -6.33 22.09
C PRO A 356 9.79 -5.20 22.18
N THR A 357 10.04 -4.03 21.57
CA THR A 357 9.12 -2.89 21.62
C THR A 357 8.12 -2.86 20.46
N GLN A 358 8.13 -3.87 19.58
CA GLN A 358 7.23 -3.93 18.42
C GLN A 358 5.87 -4.54 18.79
N PHE A 359 4.93 -3.70 19.25
CA PHE A 359 3.62 -4.15 19.72
C PHE A 359 2.79 -4.91 18.66
N ARG A 360 2.97 -4.58 17.38
CA ARG A 360 2.27 -5.27 16.28
C ARG A 360 2.67 -6.75 16.16
N LEU A 361 3.92 -7.10 16.46
CA LEU A 361 4.36 -8.50 16.44
C LEU A 361 3.69 -9.32 17.55
N TYR A 362 3.46 -8.71 18.73
CA TYR A 362 2.62 -9.30 19.76
C TYR A 362 1.18 -9.48 19.31
N GLY A 363 0.59 -8.52 18.58
CA GLY A 363 -0.73 -8.66 17.96
C GLY A 363 -0.82 -9.83 16.97
N MET A 364 0.21 -10.04 16.13
CA MET A 364 0.28 -11.19 15.21
C MET A 364 0.41 -12.52 15.97
N LEU A 365 1.18 -12.57 17.06
CA LEU A 365 1.29 -13.75 17.92
C LEU A 365 -0.04 -14.06 18.62
N ALA A 366 -0.78 -13.03 19.04
CA ALA A 366 -2.10 -13.19 19.62
C ALA A 366 -3.11 -13.73 18.61
N GLU A 367 -3.08 -13.26 17.36
CA GLU A 367 -3.91 -13.76 16.27
C GLU A 367 -3.60 -15.24 15.97
N ILE A 368 -2.32 -15.62 15.92
CA ILE A 368 -1.91 -17.03 15.78
C ILE A 368 -2.47 -17.87 16.93
N ALA A 369 -2.34 -17.41 18.17
CA ALA A 369 -2.84 -18.14 19.34
C ALA A 369 -4.37 -18.30 19.31
N LEU A 370 -5.12 -17.28 18.86
CA LEU A 370 -6.56 -17.35 18.63
C LEU A 370 -6.93 -18.43 17.62
N LEU A 371 -6.24 -18.46 16.47
CA LEU A 371 -6.47 -19.46 15.41
C LEU A 371 -6.17 -20.89 15.87
N GLN A 372 -5.26 -21.04 16.84
CA GLN A 372 -4.94 -22.33 17.47
C GLN A 372 -5.87 -22.68 18.64
N GLY A 373 -6.80 -21.79 19.03
CA GLY A 373 -7.70 -21.97 20.16
C GLY A 373 -7.05 -21.72 21.53
N ASN A 374 -5.84 -21.20 21.58
CA ASN A 374 -5.07 -20.94 22.80
C ASN A 374 -5.42 -19.55 23.38
N LEU A 375 -6.62 -19.42 23.95
CA LEU A 375 -7.18 -18.14 24.40
C LEU A 375 -6.32 -17.42 25.46
N ASP A 376 -5.75 -18.16 26.42
CA ASP A 376 -4.93 -17.58 27.50
C ASP A 376 -3.62 -16.99 26.95
N GLU A 377 -3.04 -17.64 25.95
CA GLU A 377 -1.83 -17.15 25.30
C GLU A 377 -2.13 -15.92 24.41
N ALA A 378 -3.25 -15.94 23.69
CA ALA A 378 -3.70 -14.79 22.92
C ALA A 378 -3.95 -13.56 23.79
N GLU A 379 -4.60 -13.74 24.95
CA GLU A 379 -4.83 -12.68 25.92
C GLU A 379 -3.50 -12.12 26.45
N ARG A 380 -2.55 -12.99 26.81
CA ARG A 380 -1.22 -12.57 27.26
C ARG A 380 -0.52 -11.71 26.20
N TYR A 381 -0.47 -12.16 24.95
CA TYR A 381 0.19 -11.40 23.88
C TYR A 381 -0.49 -10.06 23.59
N ASN A 382 -1.82 -10.01 23.57
CA ASN A 382 -2.55 -8.73 23.44
C ASN A 382 -2.23 -7.78 24.60
N ASN A 383 -2.15 -8.28 25.83
CA ASN A 383 -1.76 -7.47 26.97
C ASN A 383 -0.32 -6.96 26.89
N GLU A 384 0.64 -7.74 26.38
CA GLU A 384 1.99 -7.24 26.11
C GLU A 384 2.00 -6.14 25.05
N ALA A 385 1.21 -6.31 23.97
CA ALA A 385 1.05 -5.26 22.96
C ALA A 385 0.51 -3.95 23.58
N LEU A 386 -0.50 -4.05 24.45
CA LEU A 386 -1.12 -2.89 25.10
C LEU A 386 -0.26 -2.21 26.17
N LYS A 387 0.69 -2.93 26.79
CA LYS A 387 1.70 -2.29 27.67
C LYS A 387 2.57 -1.31 26.90
N ILE A 388 2.87 -1.63 25.65
CA ILE A 388 3.72 -0.81 24.78
C ILE A 388 2.89 0.26 24.06
N ALA A 389 1.72 -0.11 23.53
CA ALA A 389 0.80 0.76 22.82
C ALA A 389 -0.63 0.64 23.39
N PRO A 390 -0.97 1.43 24.43
CA PRO A 390 -2.26 1.33 25.12
C PRO A 390 -3.51 1.61 24.27
N GLN A 391 -3.33 2.21 23.09
CA GLN A 391 -4.42 2.55 22.16
C GLN A 391 -4.42 1.64 20.91
N PHE A 392 -3.73 0.50 20.93
CA PHE A 392 -3.68 -0.42 19.81
C PHE A 392 -5.04 -1.11 19.59
N VAL A 393 -5.80 -0.60 18.62
CA VAL A 393 -7.21 -0.95 18.36
C VAL A 393 -7.39 -2.44 18.09
N GLU A 394 -6.52 -3.05 17.29
CA GLU A 394 -6.61 -4.46 16.93
C GLU A 394 -6.45 -5.37 18.16
N ALA A 395 -5.52 -5.07 19.07
CA ALA A 395 -5.35 -5.86 20.31
C ALA A 395 -6.54 -5.73 21.26
N ILE A 396 -7.09 -4.52 21.42
CA ILE A 396 -8.31 -4.29 22.22
C ILE A 396 -9.49 -5.07 21.61
N GLY A 397 -9.64 -5.01 20.28
CA GLY A 397 -10.67 -5.77 19.56
C GLY A 397 -10.50 -7.28 19.70
N GLN A 398 -9.27 -7.80 19.69
CA GLN A 398 -9.01 -9.22 19.93
C GLN A 398 -9.33 -9.64 21.37
N LEU A 399 -9.07 -8.80 22.38
CA LEU A 399 -9.52 -9.06 23.76
C LEU A 399 -11.05 -9.12 23.86
N GLY A 400 -11.76 -8.28 23.12
CA GLY A 400 -13.21 -8.35 22.99
C GLY A 400 -13.69 -9.69 22.40
N LEU A 401 -12.99 -10.21 21.38
CA LEU A 401 -13.27 -11.52 20.81
C LEU A 401 -13.02 -12.66 21.80
N ILE A 402 -11.90 -12.61 22.53
CA ILE A 402 -11.57 -13.59 23.57
C ILE A 402 -12.68 -13.62 24.63
N ALA A 403 -13.18 -12.45 25.05
CA ALA A 403 -14.29 -12.35 25.98
C ALA A 403 -15.59 -12.96 25.41
N MET A 404 -15.92 -12.73 24.14
CA MET A 404 -17.06 -13.39 23.48
C MET A 404 -16.94 -14.90 23.47
N ILE A 405 -15.78 -15.45 23.12
CA ILE A 405 -15.55 -16.91 23.09
C ILE A 405 -15.72 -17.50 24.51
N ARG A 406 -15.30 -16.75 25.54
CA ARG A 406 -15.50 -17.12 26.95
C ARG A 406 -16.92 -16.84 27.47
N LYS A 407 -17.83 -16.35 26.63
CA LYS A 407 -19.22 -15.98 26.96
C LYS A 407 -19.33 -14.86 28.00
N ASP A 408 -18.33 -13.98 28.07
CA ASP A 408 -18.38 -12.73 28.85
C ASP A 408 -18.71 -11.57 27.91
N GLU A 409 -19.98 -11.49 27.53
CA GLU A 409 -20.48 -10.44 26.63
C GLU A 409 -20.30 -9.03 27.21
N ALA A 410 -20.34 -8.90 28.54
CA ALA A 410 -20.19 -7.61 29.21
C ALA A 410 -18.76 -7.09 29.06
N ALA A 411 -17.76 -7.95 29.24
CA ALA A 411 -16.37 -7.61 28.95
C ALA A 411 -16.15 -7.36 27.45
N ALA A 412 -16.72 -8.19 26.58
CA ALA A 412 -16.62 -8.04 25.13
C ALA A 412 -17.09 -6.66 24.66
N GLN A 413 -18.28 -6.24 25.07
CA GLN A 413 -18.82 -4.93 24.73
C GLN A 413 -17.90 -3.80 25.22
N ARG A 414 -17.38 -3.88 26.46
CA ARG A 414 -16.47 -2.85 27.00
C ARG A 414 -15.22 -2.69 26.15
N PHE A 415 -14.63 -3.78 25.69
CA PHE A 415 -13.46 -3.73 24.81
C PHE A 415 -13.81 -3.16 23.44
N TYR A 416 -14.92 -3.58 22.82
CA TYR A 416 -15.34 -3.03 21.53
C TYR A 416 -15.69 -1.53 21.62
N ASP A 417 -16.38 -1.10 22.68
CA ASP A 417 -16.66 0.31 22.95
C ASP A 417 -15.38 1.12 23.15
N GLN A 418 -14.37 0.56 23.84
CA GLN A 418 -13.07 1.19 24.00
C GLN A 418 -12.35 1.34 22.66
N ALA A 419 -12.34 0.28 21.84
CA ALA A 419 -11.68 0.27 20.55
C ALA A 419 -12.36 1.25 19.56
N LEU A 420 -13.69 1.31 19.54
CA LEU A 420 -14.47 2.24 18.71
C LEU A 420 -14.35 3.70 19.14
N LYS A 421 -14.04 3.98 20.42
CA LYS A 421 -13.69 5.35 20.86
C LYS A 421 -12.38 5.85 20.25
N ILE A 422 -11.47 4.93 19.94
CA ILE A 422 -10.16 5.25 19.34
C ILE A 422 -10.29 5.33 17.82
N ASP A 423 -10.89 4.31 17.19
CA ASP A 423 -11.19 4.29 15.76
C ASP A 423 -12.67 3.96 15.49
N PRO A 424 -13.53 5.00 15.35
CA PRO A 424 -14.94 4.83 15.01
C PRO A 424 -15.21 4.35 13.58
N SER A 425 -14.17 4.20 12.75
CA SER A 425 -14.30 3.81 11.35
C SER A 425 -13.98 2.33 11.11
N PHE A 426 -13.55 1.59 12.14
CA PHE A 426 -13.03 0.23 11.96
C PHE A 426 -14.17 -0.79 11.75
N PRO A 427 -14.36 -1.34 10.52
CA PRO A 427 -15.57 -2.11 10.19
C PRO A 427 -15.72 -3.39 11.01
N THR A 428 -14.61 -4.08 11.27
CA THR A 428 -14.58 -5.33 12.03
C THR A 428 -15.11 -5.16 13.45
N LEU A 429 -14.89 -4.00 14.09
CA LEU A 429 -15.38 -3.74 15.45
C LEU A 429 -16.90 -3.55 15.46
N HIS A 430 -17.45 -2.82 14.49
CA HIS A 430 -18.90 -2.68 14.34
C HIS A 430 -19.58 -4.05 14.17
N ARG A 431 -19.03 -4.92 13.30
CA ARG A 431 -19.56 -6.27 13.13
C ARG A 431 -19.50 -7.08 14.44
N ARG A 432 -18.36 -7.05 15.14
CA ARG A 432 -18.19 -7.80 16.40
C ARG A 432 -19.10 -7.28 17.52
N LEU A 433 -19.33 -5.97 17.59
CA LEU A 433 -20.29 -5.37 18.50
C LEU A 433 -21.73 -5.77 18.13
N ALA A 434 -22.05 -5.81 16.84
CA ALA A 434 -23.33 -6.30 16.34
C ALA A 434 -23.56 -7.78 16.70
N ASP A 435 -22.52 -8.62 16.61
CA ASP A 435 -22.57 -10.02 17.07
C ASP A 435 -22.96 -10.07 18.57
N VAL A 436 -22.42 -9.19 19.42
CA VAL A 436 -22.81 -9.09 20.85
C VAL A 436 -24.28 -8.72 21.03
N TYR A 437 -24.77 -7.71 20.29
CA TYR A 437 -26.18 -7.31 20.36
C TYR A 437 -27.11 -8.41 19.87
N TYR A 438 -26.72 -9.12 18.81
CA TYR A 438 -27.51 -10.20 18.23
C TYR A 438 -27.69 -11.36 19.22
N GLU A 439 -26.62 -11.80 19.89
CA GLU A 439 -26.67 -12.88 20.91
C GLU A 439 -27.57 -12.52 22.10
N ARG A 440 -27.63 -11.23 22.46
CA ARG A 440 -28.52 -10.72 23.52
C ARG A 440 -29.98 -10.57 23.10
N GLY A 441 -30.27 -10.73 21.82
CA GLY A 441 -31.59 -10.47 21.25
C GLY A 441 -31.90 -8.98 21.02
N ASP A 442 -30.92 -8.08 21.15
CA ASP A 442 -31.06 -6.68 20.73
C ASP A 442 -30.85 -6.57 19.21
N TYR A 443 -31.84 -7.04 18.46
CA TYR A 443 -31.78 -7.06 16.99
C TYR A 443 -31.78 -5.66 16.37
N ALA A 444 -32.32 -4.65 17.08
CA ALA A 444 -32.28 -3.26 16.61
C ALA A 444 -30.87 -2.67 16.71
N GLY A 445 -30.19 -2.89 17.84
CA GLY A 445 -28.77 -2.55 18.00
C GLY A 445 -27.89 -3.30 17.00
N ALA A 446 -28.12 -4.61 16.85
CA ALA A 446 -27.38 -5.44 15.90
C ALA A 446 -27.55 -4.96 14.45
N LEU A 447 -28.78 -4.68 14.00
CA LEU A 447 -29.06 -4.17 12.67
C LEU A 447 -28.30 -2.88 12.37
N LYS A 448 -28.31 -1.94 13.30
CA LYS A 448 -27.59 -0.66 13.15
C LYS A 448 -26.10 -0.91 12.93
N GLU A 449 -25.47 -1.67 13.81
CA GLU A 449 -24.01 -1.89 13.77
C GLU A 449 -23.59 -2.76 12.56
N TYR A 450 -24.36 -3.79 12.17
CA TYR A 450 -24.09 -4.55 10.94
C TYR A 450 -24.18 -3.69 9.68
N ARG A 451 -25.15 -2.76 9.60
CA ARG A 451 -25.26 -1.81 8.48
C ARG A 451 -24.08 -0.85 8.46
N ASP A 452 -23.65 -0.38 9.63
CA ASP A 452 -22.46 0.46 9.74
C ASP A 452 -21.20 -0.26 9.27
N ALA A 453 -20.99 -1.51 9.69
CA ALA A 453 -19.91 -2.37 9.21
C ALA A 453 -19.97 -2.56 7.69
N TYR A 454 -21.15 -2.90 7.15
CA TYR A 454 -21.35 -3.13 5.71
C TYR A 454 -21.13 -1.85 4.87
N SER A 455 -21.57 -0.70 5.35
CA SER A 455 -21.37 0.58 4.65
C SER A 455 -19.89 0.95 4.50
N ARG A 456 -19.05 0.56 5.48
CA ARG A 456 -17.61 0.79 5.48
C ARG A 456 -16.85 -0.27 4.70
N GLN A 457 -17.34 -1.52 4.70
CA GLN A 457 -16.79 -2.63 3.93
C GLN A 457 -17.88 -3.35 3.11
N PRO A 458 -18.27 -2.82 1.93
CA PRO A 458 -19.36 -3.39 1.09
C PRO A 458 -19.10 -4.79 0.52
N LYS A 459 -17.93 -5.37 0.78
CA LYS A 459 -17.58 -6.75 0.44
C LYS A 459 -17.87 -7.74 1.57
N ASP A 460 -18.08 -7.27 2.80
CA ASP A 460 -18.34 -8.13 3.95
C ASP A 460 -19.74 -8.75 3.84
N PHE A 461 -19.77 -9.96 3.30
CA PHE A 461 -21.00 -10.74 3.13
C PHE A 461 -21.68 -11.08 4.46
N ARG A 462 -20.91 -11.29 5.54
CA ARG A 462 -21.46 -11.68 6.84
C ARG A 462 -22.24 -10.53 7.45
N SER A 463 -21.69 -9.32 7.43
CA SER A 463 -22.40 -8.12 7.89
C SER A 463 -23.70 -7.88 7.09
N LEU A 464 -23.68 -8.05 5.76
CA LEU A 464 -24.87 -7.94 4.93
C LEU A 464 -25.94 -8.99 5.30
N LEU A 465 -25.53 -10.24 5.44
CA LEU A 465 -26.42 -11.35 5.77
C LEU A 465 -27.06 -11.16 7.15
N GLN A 466 -26.26 -10.82 8.15
CA GLN A 466 -26.73 -10.63 9.52
C GLN A 466 -27.54 -9.34 9.69
N ALA A 467 -27.28 -8.29 8.89
CA ALA A 467 -28.19 -7.15 8.80
C ALA A 467 -29.57 -7.57 8.28
N GLY A 468 -29.64 -8.40 7.23
CA GLY A 468 -30.90 -8.93 6.72
C GLY A 468 -31.65 -9.80 7.75
N ALA A 469 -30.92 -10.67 8.46
CA ALA A 469 -31.48 -11.49 9.54
C ALA A 469 -31.99 -10.63 10.71
N SER A 470 -31.25 -9.59 11.09
CA SER A 470 -31.65 -8.66 12.16
C SER A 470 -32.87 -7.83 11.77
N ALA A 471 -32.92 -7.30 10.54
CA ALA A 471 -34.07 -6.54 10.02
C ALA A 471 -35.36 -7.36 10.01
N ARG A 472 -35.26 -8.66 9.69
CA ARG A 472 -36.39 -9.58 9.77
C ARG A 472 -36.93 -9.67 11.21
N ARG A 473 -36.05 -9.77 12.20
CA ARG A 473 -36.42 -9.89 13.63
C ARG A 473 -36.89 -8.56 14.24
N THR A 474 -36.61 -7.42 13.61
CA THR A 474 -37.15 -6.10 14.00
C THR A 474 -38.44 -5.71 13.27
N ASN A 475 -39.02 -6.61 12.44
CA ASN A 475 -40.17 -6.35 11.58
C ASN A 475 -39.95 -5.24 10.52
N GLU A 476 -38.70 -5.02 10.09
CA GLU A 476 -38.37 -4.14 8.96
C GLU A 476 -38.38 -4.93 7.65
N SER A 477 -39.56 -5.43 7.26
CA SER A 477 -39.76 -6.36 6.13
C SER A 477 -39.13 -5.89 4.81
N GLU A 478 -39.39 -4.65 4.39
CA GLU A 478 -38.88 -4.14 3.11
C GLU A 478 -37.34 -4.06 3.12
N LEU A 479 -36.75 -3.67 4.25
CA LEU A 479 -35.30 -3.60 4.40
C LEU A 479 -34.68 -5.01 4.42
N ALA A 480 -35.30 -5.95 5.16
CA ALA A 480 -34.86 -7.33 5.20
C ALA A 480 -34.85 -7.95 3.79
N GLU A 481 -35.93 -7.74 3.02
CA GLU A 481 -36.02 -8.21 1.63
C GLU A 481 -34.91 -7.60 0.77
N GLN A 482 -34.70 -6.29 0.85
CA GLN A 482 -33.65 -5.59 0.09
C GLN A 482 -32.25 -6.19 0.38
N LEU A 483 -31.89 -6.31 1.66
CA LEU A 483 -30.58 -6.80 2.08
C LEU A 483 -30.37 -8.28 1.70
N LEU A 484 -31.40 -9.11 1.85
CA LEU A 484 -31.32 -10.54 1.50
C LEU A 484 -31.27 -10.76 -0.02
N ARG A 485 -31.98 -9.96 -0.82
CA ARG A 485 -31.84 -9.98 -2.29
C ARG A 485 -30.42 -9.59 -2.71
N GLU A 486 -29.85 -8.58 -2.08
CA GLU A 486 -28.46 -8.20 -2.32
C GLU A 486 -27.49 -9.34 -1.94
N ALA A 487 -27.70 -9.98 -0.79
CA ALA A 487 -26.90 -11.14 -0.35
C ALA A 487 -26.97 -12.30 -1.37
N ILE A 488 -28.17 -12.66 -1.83
CA ILE A 488 -28.37 -13.69 -2.86
C ILE A 488 -27.66 -13.31 -4.17
N SER A 489 -27.67 -12.03 -4.56
CA SER A 489 -26.98 -11.57 -5.76
C SER A 489 -25.45 -11.70 -5.65
N LYS A 490 -24.89 -11.43 -4.47
CA LYS A 490 -23.44 -11.51 -4.21
C LYS A 490 -22.94 -12.95 -4.10
N LYS A 491 -23.70 -13.82 -3.43
CA LYS A 491 -23.39 -15.25 -3.33
C LYS A 491 -24.59 -16.09 -3.78
N PRO A 492 -24.78 -16.30 -5.09
CA PRO A 492 -25.91 -17.06 -5.62
C PRO A 492 -25.91 -18.54 -5.26
N LYS A 493 -24.85 -19.08 -4.64
CA LYS A 493 -24.83 -20.47 -4.16
C LYS A 493 -25.00 -20.59 -2.64
N SER A 494 -25.01 -19.46 -1.92
CA SER A 494 -25.22 -19.47 -0.48
C SER A 494 -26.65 -19.89 -0.17
N TRP A 495 -26.80 -20.96 0.61
CA TRP A 495 -28.11 -21.38 1.09
C TRP A 495 -28.61 -20.48 2.23
N ILE A 496 -27.72 -19.85 2.99
CA ILE A 496 -28.05 -19.08 4.21
C ILE A 496 -28.88 -17.85 3.86
N ALA A 497 -28.50 -17.11 2.81
CA ALA A 497 -29.27 -15.94 2.35
C ALA A 497 -30.67 -16.33 1.87
N ARG A 498 -30.78 -17.45 1.15
CA ARG A 498 -32.08 -17.99 0.69
C ARG A 498 -32.94 -18.50 1.83
N TYR A 499 -32.33 -19.16 2.79
CA TYR A 499 -33.01 -19.64 3.99
C TYR A 499 -33.61 -18.46 4.77
N ASN A 500 -32.81 -17.41 5.01
CA ASN A 500 -33.32 -16.19 5.66
C ASN A 500 -34.41 -15.48 4.86
N MET A 501 -34.34 -15.49 3.52
CA MET A 501 -35.42 -14.98 2.66
C MET A 501 -36.70 -15.81 2.80
N ALA A 502 -36.57 -17.13 2.85
CA ALA A 502 -37.69 -18.04 3.03
C ALA A 502 -38.35 -17.85 4.42
N CYS A 503 -37.53 -17.66 5.47
CA CYS A 503 -38.00 -17.28 6.81
C CYS A 503 -38.76 -15.94 6.80
N LEU A 504 -38.27 -14.93 6.09
CA LEU A 504 -38.96 -13.64 5.94
C LEU A 504 -40.34 -13.83 5.30
N MET A 505 -40.42 -14.59 4.20
CA MET A 505 -41.69 -14.89 3.52
C MET A 505 -42.66 -15.66 4.42
N ALA A 506 -42.15 -16.58 5.24
CA ALA A 506 -42.97 -17.34 6.18
C ALA A 506 -43.54 -16.42 7.28
N HIS A 507 -42.72 -15.53 7.82
CA HIS A 507 -43.13 -14.51 8.80
C HIS A 507 -44.20 -13.56 8.25
N GLU A 508 -44.14 -13.23 6.96
CA GLU A 508 -45.15 -12.43 6.25
C GLU A 508 -46.43 -13.20 5.88
N GLY A 509 -46.49 -14.50 6.18
CA GLY A 509 -47.62 -15.38 5.85
C GLY A 509 -47.68 -15.83 4.38
N LYS A 510 -46.64 -15.56 3.58
CA LYS A 510 -46.51 -16.01 2.18
C LYS A 510 -46.01 -17.46 2.13
N LEU A 511 -46.78 -18.38 2.70
CA LEU A 511 -46.34 -19.74 3.00
C LEU A 511 -45.94 -20.56 1.76
N ASP A 512 -46.61 -20.37 0.61
CA ASP A 512 -46.26 -21.08 -0.63
C ASP A 512 -44.92 -20.59 -1.22
N ASP A 513 -44.70 -19.27 -1.25
CA ASP A 513 -43.44 -18.66 -1.71
C ASP A 513 -42.28 -19.02 -0.77
N ALA A 514 -42.55 -19.02 0.54
CA ALA A 514 -41.61 -19.45 1.56
C ALA A 514 -41.18 -20.91 1.35
N PHE A 515 -42.15 -21.81 1.11
CA PHE A 515 -41.87 -23.21 0.85
C PHE A 515 -41.04 -23.41 -0.42
N GLN A 516 -41.36 -22.70 -1.51
CA GLN A 516 -40.57 -22.77 -2.75
C GLN A 516 -39.13 -22.28 -2.53
N THR A 517 -38.96 -21.14 -1.86
CA THR A 517 -37.63 -20.56 -1.58
C THR A 517 -36.82 -21.46 -0.65
N LEU A 518 -37.47 -22.14 0.30
CA LEU A 518 -36.81 -23.15 1.14
C LEU A 518 -36.31 -24.35 0.32
N GLN A 519 -37.07 -24.81 -0.68
CA GLN A 519 -36.60 -25.87 -1.59
C GLN A 519 -35.34 -25.43 -2.36
N GLU A 520 -35.27 -24.17 -2.77
CA GLU A 520 -34.06 -23.60 -3.38
C GLU A 520 -32.88 -23.57 -2.40
N ALA A 521 -33.10 -23.20 -1.13
CA ALA A 521 -32.06 -23.24 -0.11
C ALA A 521 -31.51 -24.67 0.09
N ILE A 522 -32.39 -25.68 0.14
CA ILE A 522 -32.01 -27.09 0.25
C ILE A 522 -31.24 -27.56 -0.99
N ALA A 523 -31.67 -27.16 -2.19
CA ALA A 523 -30.94 -27.44 -3.43
C ALA A 523 -29.53 -26.82 -3.47
N ASN A 524 -29.31 -25.75 -2.69
CA ASN A 524 -28.02 -25.07 -2.51
C ASN A 524 -27.27 -25.54 -1.25
N GLY A 525 -27.68 -26.65 -0.62
CA GLY A 525 -26.92 -27.30 0.44
C GLY A 525 -27.41 -27.08 1.87
N MET A 526 -28.59 -26.47 2.07
CA MET A 526 -29.24 -26.45 3.39
C MET A 526 -29.72 -27.86 3.77
N LEU A 527 -28.91 -28.60 4.55
CA LEU A 527 -29.19 -29.99 4.94
C LEU A 527 -29.24 -30.16 6.48
N TYR A 528 -29.73 -29.13 7.18
CA TYR A 528 -29.77 -29.10 8.65
C TYR A 528 -31.20 -29.37 9.16
N ALA A 529 -31.52 -30.63 9.43
CA ALA A 529 -32.87 -31.03 9.82
C ALA A 529 -33.28 -30.42 11.17
N ASN A 530 -32.34 -30.35 12.12
CA ASN A 530 -32.59 -29.77 13.43
C ASN A 530 -32.92 -28.27 13.36
N LEU A 531 -32.35 -27.53 12.40
CA LEU A 531 -32.67 -26.11 12.19
C LEU A 531 -34.12 -25.99 11.70
N LEU A 532 -34.52 -26.74 10.66
CA LEU A 532 -35.91 -26.75 10.17
C LEU A 532 -36.91 -27.20 11.23
N ALA A 533 -36.53 -28.15 12.08
CA ALA A 533 -37.39 -28.68 13.12
C ALA A 533 -37.60 -27.69 14.28
N LYS A 534 -36.65 -26.80 14.57
CA LYS A 534 -36.71 -25.91 15.74
C LYS A 534 -37.04 -24.46 15.40
N ASP A 535 -36.76 -24.02 14.18
CA ASP A 535 -37.00 -22.65 13.78
C ASP A 535 -38.51 -22.35 13.75
N GLU A 536 -38.91 -21.33 14.52
CA GLU A 536 -40.29 -20.93 14.76
C GLU A 536 -40.93 -20.32 13.50
N ASP A 537 -40.11 -19.82 12.57
CA ASP A 537 -40.57 -19.27 11.28
C ASP A 537 -41.38 -20.31 10.48
N TRP A 538 -41.17 -21.61 10.72
CA TRP A 538 -41.85 -22.70 10.01
C TRP A 538 -43.14 -23.19 10.67
N ASP A 539 -43.56 -22.62 11.81
CA ASP A 539 -44.73 -23.07 12.57
C ASP A 539 -46.00 -23.13 11.71
N GLY A 540 -46.19 -22.15 10.81
CA GLY A 540 -47.30 -22.11 9.86
C GLY A 540 -47.32 -23.26 8.83
N LEU A 541 -46.17 -23.88 8.56
CA LEU A 541 -46.01 -24.97 7.61
C LEU A 541 -45.83 -26.35 8.28
N ARG A 542 -45.71 -26.46 9.60
CA ARG A 542 -45.45 -27.74 10.29
C ARG A 542 -46.47 -28.84 10.01
N LYS A 543 -47.73 -28.46 9.78
CA LYS A 543 -48.83 -29.40 9.46
C LYS A 543 -49.00 -29.64 7.96
N ASP A 544 -48.25 -28.92 7.11
CA ASP A 544 -48.31 -29.09 5.66
C ASP A 544 -47.62 -30.42 5.27
N PRO A 545 -48.32 -31.36 4.60
CA PRO A 545 -47.73 -32.62 4.14
C PRO A 545 -46.50 -32.44 3.23
N ARG A 546 -46.40 -31.33 2.48
CA ARG A 546 -45.24 -30.98 1.66
C ARG A 546 -44.02 -30.71 2.55
N PHE A 547 -44.20 -29.93 3.62
CA PHE A 547 -43.14 -29.62 4.58
C PHE A 547 -42.70 -30.85 5.36
N THR A 548 -43.64 -31.68 5.85
CA THR A 548 -43.30 -32.93 6.55
C THR A 548 -42.46 -33.87 5.66
N ARG A 549 -42.79 -34.00 4.37
CA ARG A 549 -42.00 -34.78 3.41
C ARG A 549 -40.62 -34.18 3.14
N LEU A 550 -40.54 -32.85 3.08
CA LEU A 550 -39.27 -32.14 2.88
C LEU A 550 -38.34 -32.34 4.08
N LEU A 551 -38.86 -32.18 5.30
CA LEU A 551 -38.12 -32.41 6.54
C LEU A 551 -37.58 -33.85 6.61
N ALA A 552 -38.43 -34.86 6.36
CA ALA A 552 -38.00 -36.26 6.34
C ALA A 552 -36.95 -36.56 5.25
N LYS A 553 -36.95 -35.80 4.14
CA LYS A 553 -35.91 -35.89 3.11
C LYS A 553 -34.59 -35.29 3.60
N VAL A 554 -34.64 -34.14 4.28
CA VAL A 554 -33.46 -33.50 4.87
C VAL A 554 -32.88 -34.36 5.99
N GLU A 555 -33.70 -34.91 6.89
CA GLU A 555 -33.26 -35.81 7.97
C GLU A 555 -32.47 -37.02 7.46
N LYS A 556 -32.85 -37.59 6.32
CA LYS A 556 -32.11 -38.70 5.69
C LYS A 556 -30.76 -38.26 5.09
N ALA A 557 -30.64 -36.99 4.72
CA ALA A 557 -29.44 -36.41 4.13
C ALA A 557 -28.53 -35.73 5.18
N ASP A 558 -29.09 -35.40 6.35
CA ASP A 558 -28.40 -34.78 7.48
C ASP A 558 -27.43 -35.79 8.09
N LYS A 559 -26.14 -35.45 8.06
CA LYS A 559 -25.06 -36.30 8.60
C LYS A 559 -24.80 -36.05 10.09
N GLY A 560 -25.70 -35.36 10.79
CA GLY A 560 -25.67 -35.20 12.25
C GLY A 560 -24.81 -34.04 12.74
N GLY A 561 -24.92 -32.86 12.12
CA GLY A 561 -24.23 -31.65 12.57
C GLY A 561 -25.16 -30.45 12.64
N SER A 562 -24.95 -29.56 13.62
CA SER A 562 -25.38 -28.16 13.50
C SER A 562 -24.46 -27.46 12.49
N PRO A 563 -24.89 -26.37 11.81
CA PRO A 563 -23.94 -25.50 11.13
C PRO A 563 -22.89 -25.08 12.15
N LYS A 564 -21.61 -25.41 11.92
CA LYS A 564 -20.55 -24.90 12.78
C LYS A 564 -20.34 -23.42 12.45
N GLU A 565 -19.95 -22.60 13.42
CA GLU A 565 -19.26 -21.33 13.14
C GLU A 565 -18.04 -21.67 12.27
N GLY A 566 -18.13 -21.40 10.97
CA GLY A 566 -17.15 -21.84 9.95
C GLY A 566 -17.74 -22.61 8.75
N ASP A 567 -18.94 -23.19 8.87
CA ASP A 567 -19.72 -23.69 7.71
C ASP A 567 -20.48 -22.55 7.00
N GLU A 568 -20.52 -21.37 7.64
CA GLU A 568 -20.88 -20.11 6.99
C GLU A 568 -19.82 -19.78 5.95
N GLU A 569 -20.18 -19.78 4.66
CA GLU A 569 -19.29 -19.37 3.57
C GLU A 569 -18.67 -17.98 3.87
N GLY A 570 -17.48 -17.95 4.49
CA GLY A 570 -16.84 -16.70 4.91
C GLY A 570 -15.61 -16.80 5.81
N ASP A 571 -15.28 -17.95 6.41
CA ASP A 571 -14.19 -18.05 7.42
C ASP A 571 -12.84 -18.50 6.85
N VAL A 572 -12.48 -18.02 5.66
CA VAL A 572 -11.08 -17.69 5.45
C VAL A 572 -11.00 -16.19 5.69
N PRO A 573 -10.17 -15.70 6.63
CA PRO A 573 -9.89 -14.28 6.67
C PRO A 573 -9.37 -13.89 5.29
N ASP A 574 -10.21 -13.21 4.50
CA ASP A 574 -9.74 -12.34 3.44
C ASP A 574 -8.91 -11.29 4.18
N ALA A 575 -7.62 -11.59 4.29
CA ALA A 575 -6.61 -10.60 4.51
C ALA A 575 -6.54 -9.74 3.25
N ASP A 576 -7.53 -8.86 3.11
CA ASP A 576 -7.45 -7.62 2.34
C ASP A 576 -6.83 -6.54 3.23
#